data_AF-A0A8S8ZEE9-F1
#
_entry.id   AF-A0A8S8ZEE9-F1
#
_cell.length_a   1.000
_cell.length_b   1.000
_cell.length_c   1.000
_cell.angle_alpha   90.00
_cell.angle_beta   90.00
_cell.angle_gamma   90.00
#
_symmetry.space_group_name_H-M   'P 1'
#
loop_
_entity.id
_entity.type
_entity.pdbx_description
1 polymer ?
#
loop_
_entity_poly.entity_id
_entity_poly.type
_entity_poly.pdbx_seq_one_letter_code
_entity_poly.pdbx_strand_id
1 'polypeptide(L)'
;MINGASSSDGAMATHLPTIDPESAAGGGCGGVSRESARERRMSKRKRLPKWFATTLPTGAARVRYLETSSNVHEHGLHTVCEEARCPNVHDCWGRGTATFMVAGEVCTRGCRFCAVGTVKAPPALDSNEPDELAEAVARMGLSHAVITVVNRDDLSDGGASHYRDCILAVSQRSPEVGLELLCSDLEVTSMHWRHSSTTCP
;
A
#
# COMPACT_ATOMS: atom_id res chain seq x y z
N MET A 1 10.65 66.40 -16.73
CA MET A 1 10.55 65.71 -18.03
C MET A 1 10.20 64.26 -17.75
N ILE A 2 9.00 63.86 -18.19
CA ILE A 2 8.52 62.53 -18.61
C ILE A 2 8.88 61.25 -17.82
N ASN A 3 7.83 60.53 -17.41
CA ASN A 3 7.51 59.08 -17.52
C ASN A 3 8.64 58.03 -17.38
N GLY A 4 8.42 56.84 -16.82
CA GLY A 4 7.18 56.10 -16.63
C GLY A 4 7.42 54.78 -15.89
N ALA A 5 6.30 54.17 -15.50
CA ALA A 5 6.24 52.83 -14.92
C ALA A 5 6.60 51.74 -15.93
N SER A 6 7.15 50.61 -15.46
CA SER A 6 6.87 49.29 -16.03
C SER A 6 7.36 48.15 -15.15
N SER A 7 6.41 47.27 -14.85
CA SER A 7 6.52 45.95 -14.23
C SER A 7 7.45 44.98 -14.97
N SER A 8 7.99 44.02 -14.22
CA SER A 8 8.18 42.61 -14.61
C SER A 8 8.57 41.83 -13.35
N ASP A 9 7.66 41.11 -12.68
CA ASP A 9 7.22 39.75 -13.01
C ASP A 9 8.32 38.82 -13.52
N GLY A 10 8.42 37.66 -12.86
CA GLY A 10 8.71 36.42 -13.59
C GLY A 10 9.95 35.63 -13.17
N ALA A 11 9.65 34.52 -12.49
CA ALA A 11 10.31 33.22 -12.63
C ALA A 11 11.67 32.98 -11.95
N MET A 12 11.59 32.25 -10.84
CA MET A 12 12.62 31.31 -10.39
C MET A 12 12.89 30.30 -11.51
N ALA A 13 13.95 30.54 -12.28
CA ALA A 13 14.40 29.60 -13.29
C ALA A 13 15.00 28.37 -12.60
N THR A 14 14.30 27.25 -12.74
CA THR A 14 14.82 25.89 -12.58
C THR A 14 15.98 25.68 -13.53
N HIS A 15 17.20 25.96 -13.08
CA HIS A 15 18.40 25.54 -13.81
C HIS A 15 18.52 24.01 -13.70
N LEU A 16 18.08 23.31 -14.75
CA LEU A 16 18.62 21.99 -15.05
C LEU A 16 20.13 22.16 -15.32
N PRO A 17 20.99 21.28 -14.79
CA PRO A 17 22.41 21.33 -15.13
C PRO A 17 22.60 21.00 -16.61
N THR A 18 23.02 21.99 -17.38
CA THR A 18 23.53 21.79 -18.74
C THR A 18 24.90 21.14 -18.63
N ILE A 19 25.11 20.05 -19.37
CA ILE A 19 26.42 19.38 -19.44
C ILE A 19 27.26 20.17 -20.44
N ASP A 20 28.38 20.75 -19.98
CA ASP A 20 29.33 21.45 -20.83
C ASP A 20 30.03 20.48 -21.82
N PRO A 21 30.16 20.82 -23.11
CA PRO A 21 30.67 19.92 -24.15
C PRO A 21 32.20 19.76 -24.15
N GLU A 22 32.95 20.42 -23.27
CA GLU A 22 34.43 20.44 -23.33
C GLU A 22 35.15 19.32 -22.58
N SER A 23 34.47 18.39 -21.93
CA SER A 23 35.13 17.22 -21.28
C SER A 23 35.25 15.97 -22.16
N ALA A 24 35.01 16.07 -23.47
CA ALA A 24 35.08 14.95 -24.41
C ALA A 24 36.45 14.84 -25.10
N ALA A 25 37.54 14.62 -24.36
CA ALA A 25 38.80 14.15 -24.95
C ALA A 25 39.74 13.54 -23.89
N GLY A 26 39.81 12.22 -23.84
CA GLY A 26 40.78 11.49 -23.02
C GLY A 26 40.52 9.99 -23.06
N GLY A 27 41.22 9.30 -23.96
CA GLY A 27 41.02 7.88 -24.25
C GLY A 27 41.34 6.94 -23.08
N GLY A 28 40.53 5.89 -22.98
CA GLY A 28 40.78 4.71 -22.16
C GLY A 28 39.61 3.74 -22.28
N CYS A 29 39.81 2.64 -23.02
CA CYS A 29 38.91 1.48 -22.99
C CYS A 29 39.16 0.73 -21.67
N GLY A 30 38.71 1.32 -20.56
CA GLY A 30 38.56 0.65 -19.29
C GLY A 30 37.07 0.52 -19.04
N GLY A 31 36.54 -0.70 -19.05
CA GLY A 31 35.14 -0.95 -18.77
C GLY A 31 34.78 -0.48 -17.36
N VAL A 32 34.33 0.77 -17.24
CA VAL A 32 33.67 1.26 -16.04
C VAL A 32 32.32 0.56 -16.00
N SER A 33 32.23 -0.46 -15.15
CA SER A 33 30.98 -1.14 -14.82
C SER A 33 29.93 -0.08 -14.51
N ARG A 34 28.98 0.13 -15.42
CA ARG A 34 27.88 1.07 -15.22
C ARG A 34 27.03 0.53 -14.06
N GLU A 35 27.22 1.08 -12.86
CA GLU A 35 26.38 0.75 -11.71
C GLU A 35 24.90 0.85 -12.12
N SER A 36 24.15 -0.21 -11.83
CA SER A 36 22.71 -0.26 -12.03
C SER A 36 22.03 0.85 -11.22
N ALA A 37 20.84 1.27 -11.64
CA ALA A 37 20.05 2.25 -10.89
C ALA A 37 19.78 1.78 -9.43
N ARG A 38 19.77 0.47 -9.20
CA ARG A 38 19.61 -0.14 -7.87
C ARG A 38 20.85 0.06 -7.01
N GLU A 39 22.05 -0.25 -7.55
CA GLU A 39 23.32 -0.06 -6.84
C GLU A 39 23.55 1.41 -6.46
N ARG A 40 23.27 2.34 -7.37
CA ARG A 40 23.34 3.79 -7.10
C ARG A 40 22.39 4.26 -6.00
N ARG A 41 21.20 3.65 -5.88
CA ARG A 41 20.25 3.95 -4.79
C ARG A 41 20.71 3.37 -3.47
N MET A 42 21.33 2.19 -3.48
CA MET A 42 21.85 1.56 -2.27
C MET A 42 23.07 2.31 -1.74
N SER A 43 23.99 2.76 -2.61
CA SER A 43 25.17 3.53 -2.20
C SER A 43 24.82 4.91 -1.62
N LYS A 44 23.71 5.52 -2.08
CA LYS A 44 23.20 6.81 -1.57
C LYS A 44 22.27 6.67 -0.35
N ARG A 45 21.98 5.45 0.12
CA ARG A 45 20.99 5.24 1.19
C ARG A 45 21.59 5.64 2.54
N LYS A 46 21.08 6.73 3.11
CA LYS A 46 21.44 7.14 4.48
C LYS A 46 20.89 6.11 5.48
N ARG A 47 21.66 5.83 6.54
CA ARG A 47 21.19 5.02 7.66
C ARG A 47 19.97 5.67 8.30
N LEU A 48 19.00 4.86 8.70
CA LEU A 48 17.86 5.38 9.44
C LEU A 48 18.32 5.86 10.82
N PRO A 49 17.73 6.96 11.33
CA PRO A 49 18.00 7.43 12.69
C PRO A 49 17.68 6.35 13.73
N LYS A 50 18.41 6.36 14.85
CA LYS A 50 18.22 5.37 15.93
C LYS A 50 16.79 5.36 16.50
N TRP A 51 16.12 6.50 16.56
CA TRP A 51 14.75 6.63 17.06
C TRP A 51 13.69 5.98 16.15
N PHE A 52 14.05 5.62 14.91
CA PHE A 52 13.15 4.95 13.97
C PHE A 52 13.15 3.41 14.13
N ALA A 53 14.05 2.86 14.96
CA ALA A 53 14.11 1.43 15.17
C ALA A 53 12.83 0.92 15.87
N THR A 54 12.30 -0.20 15.40
CA THR A 54 11.12 -0.85 16.01
C THR A 54 11.53 -1.88 17.04
N THR A 55 10.64 -2.15 17.98
CA THR A 55 10.87 -3.10 19.07
C THR A 55 10.15 -4.41 18.76
N LEU A 56 10.79 -5.54 19.07
CA LEU A 56 10.17 -6.85 18.92
C LEU A 56 9.26 -7.15 20.12
N PRO A 57 8.10 -7.79 19.88
CA PRO A 57 7.13 -8.08 20.92
C PRO A 57 7.66 -9.18 21.84
N THR A 58 7.27 -9.11 23.11
CA THR A 58 7.63 -10.07 24.17
C THR A 58 6.38 -10.56 24.90
N GLY A 59 6.45 -11.73 25.53
CA GLY A 59 5.33 -12.30 26.31
C GLY A 59 4.09 -12.56 25.45
N ALA A 60 2.91 -12.22 25.97
CA ALA A 60 1.63 -12.46 25.30
C ALA A 60 1.52 -11.80 23.91
N ALA A 61 2.13 -10.62 23.71
CA ALA A 61 2.12 -9.95 22.42
C ALA A 61 2.90 -10.74 21.35
N ARG A 62 3.96 -11.47 21.75
CA ARG A 62 4.72 -12.33 20.83
C ARG A 62 3.90 -13.55 20.40
N VAL A 63 3.15 -14.13 21.33
CA VAL A 63 2.26 -15.28 21.04
C VAL A 63 1.20 -14.87 20.02
N ARG A 64 0.50 -13.76 20.26
CA ARG A 64 -0.50 -13.21 19.32
C ARG A 64 0.08 -12.87 17.95
N TYR A 65 1.28 -12.30 17.90
CA TYR A 65 1.98 -12.07 16.63
C TYR A 65 2.17 -13.36 15.84
N LEU A 66 2.64 -14.44 16.49
CA LEU A 66 2.88 -15.72 15.83
C LEU A 66 1.57 -16.37 15.35
N GLU A 67 0.51 -16.30 16.16
CA GLU A 67 -0.82 -16.79 15.80
C GLU A 67 -1.37 -16.03 14.59
N THR A 68 -1.33 -14.71 14.61
CA THR A 68 -1.76 -13.85 13.50
C THR A 68 -0.95 -14.17 12.24
N SER A 69 0.38 -14.27 12.35
CA SER A 69 1.26 -14.60 11.22
C SER A 69 0.93 -15.97 10.62
N SER A 70 0.70 -16.98 11.46
CA SER A 70 0.36 -18.33 11.01
C SER A 70 -0.97 -18.32 10.26
N ASN A 71 -1.98 -17.64 10.81
CA ASN A 71 -3.32 -17.56 10.20
C ASN A 71 -3.28 -16.84 8.84
N VAL A 72 -2.54 -15.73 8.73
CA VAL A 72 -2.38 -15.01 7.45
C VAL A 72 -1.79 -15.92 6.38
N HIS A 73 -0.75 -16.70 6.72
CA HIS A 73 -0.09 -17.59 5.76
C HIS A 73 -0.89 -18.86 5.45
N GLU A 74 -1.59 -19.43 6.43
CA GLU A 74 -2.42 -20.63 6.26
C GLU A 74 -3.63 -20.37 5.35
N HIS A 75 -4.21 -19.17 5.47
CA HIS A 75 -5.40 -18.77 4.69
C HIS A 75 -5.05 -18.02 3.41
N GLY A 76 -3.78 -17.91 3.03
CA GLY A 76 -3.35 -17.27 1.78
C GLY A 76 -3.76 -15.80 1.68
N LEU A 77 -3.93 -15.10 2.82
CA LEU A 77 -4.43 -13.74 2.85
C LEU A 77 -3.33 -12.74 2.52
N HIS A 78 -3.69 -11.66 1.84
CA HIS A 78 -2.79 -10.55 1.61
C HIS A 78 -2.99 -9.46 2.66
N THR A 79 -1.89 -8.96 3.22
CA THR A 79 -1.93 -7.89 4.21
C THR A 79 -1.05 -6.73 3.80
N VAL A 80 -1.51 -5.50 4.05
CA VAL A 80 -0.65 -4.30 3.90
C VAL A 80 0.57 -4.40 4.82
N CYS A 81 0.41 -5.07 5.96
CA CYS A 81 1.47 -5.29 6.92
C CYS A 81 2.72 -5.92 6.27
N GLU A 82 2.52 -6.92 5.41
CA GLU A 82 3.60 -7.62 4.71
C GLU A 82 3.93 -6.98 3.37
N GLU A 83 2.93 -6.73 2.52
CA GLU A 83 3.12 -6.23 1.16
C GLU A 83 3.73 -4.83 1.11
N ALA A 84 3.30 -3.95 2.03
CA ALA A 84 3.87 -2.61 2.14
C ALA A 84 5.15 -2.56 3.01
N ARG A 85 5.60 -3.71 3.55
CA ARG A 85 6.77 -3.83 4.44
C ARG A 85 6.65 -2.93 5.66
N CYS A 86 5.50 -3.01 6.34
CA CYS A 86 5.19 -2.14 7.46
C CYS A 86 6.15 -2.41 8.64
N PRO A 87 6.87 -1.40 9.15
CA PRO A 87 7.78 -1.60 10.28
C PRO A 87 7.03 -1.94 11.58
N ASN A 88 5.73 -1.64 11.65
CA ASN A 88 4.90 -1.81 12.84
C ASN A 88 4.15 -3.15 12.90
N VAL A 89 4.37 -4.06 11.94
CA VAL A 89 3.66 -5.35 11.86
C VAL A 89 3.64 -6.10 13.20
N HIS A 90 4.76 -6.08 13.93
CA HIS A 90 4.85 -6.79 15.20
C HIS A 90 4.02 -6.17 16.33
N ASP A 91 3.87 -4.85 16.36
CA ASP A 91 3.07 -4.16 17.37
C ASP A 91 1.57 -4.29 17.05
N CYS A 92 1.18 -4.08 15.78
CA CYS A 92 -0.21 -4.20 15.35
C CYS A 92 -0.74 -5.62 15.60
N TRP A 93 -0.04 -6.64 15.10
CA TRP A 93 -0.46 -8.03 15.26
C TRP A 93 -0.39 -8.47 16.74
N GLY A 94 0.60 -7.98 17.49
CA GLY A 94 0.70 -8.24 18.93
C GLY A 94 -0.44 -7.64 19.76
N ARG A 95 -1.15 -6.64 19.23
CA ARG A 95 -2.35 -6.02 19.81
C ARG A 95 -3.66 -6.62 19.31
N GLY A 96 -3.63 -7.55 18.35
CA GLY A 96 -4.84 -8.10 17.75
C GLY A 96 -5.45 -7.15 16.72
N THR A 97 -4.62 -6.48 15.92
CA THR A 97 -5.05 -5.64 14.79
C THR A 97 -4.29 -6.01 13.52
N ALA A 98 -5.00 -6.17 12.41
CA ALA A 98 -4.41 -6.41 11.11
C ALA A 98 -5.10 -5.59 10.01
N THR A 99 -4.34 -5.29 8.95
CA THR A 99 -4.86 -4.60 7.76
C THR A 99 -4.81 -5.55 6.58
N PHE A 100 -5.97 -5.99 6.14
CA PHE A 100 -6.14 -6.91 5.02
C PHE A 100 -6.24 -6.14 3.71
N MET A 101 -5.65 -6.69 2.67
CA MET A 101 -5.67 -6.16 1.32
C MET A 101 -6.45 -7.14 0.45
N VAL A 102 -7.60 -6.68 -0.07
CA VAL A 102 -8.47 -7.50 -0.93
C VAL A 102 -8.27 -7.15 -2.40
N ALA A 103 -8.80 -7.99 -3.28
CA ALA A 103 -8.63 -7.93 -4.73
C ALA A 103 -7.21 -8.29 -5.22
N GLY A 104 -6.46 -9.03 -4.39
CA GLY A 104 -5.14 -9.60 -4.70
C GLY A 104 -3.94 -8.83 -4.10
N GLU A 105 -2.73 -9.41 -4.28
CA GLU A 105 -1.45 -8.87 -3.78
C GLU A 105 -0.84 -7.74 -4.62
N VAL A 106 -1.30 -7.56 -5.86
CA VAL A 106 -0.70 -6.62 -6.82
C VAL A 106 -1.68 -5.55 -7.26
N CYS A 107 -1.15 -4.34 -7.45
CA CYS A 107 -1.89 -3.18 -7.86
C CYS A 107 -1.70 -2.91 -9.36
N THR A 108 -2.75 -2.44 -10.05
CA THR A 108 -2.64 -1.96 -11.44
C THR A 108 -1.86 -0.64 -11.55
N ARG A 109 -1.74 0.10 -10.44
CA ARG A 109 -1.04 1.39 -10.36
C ARG A 109 0.33 1.27 -9.69
N GLY A 110 1.30 2.01 -10.25
CA GLY A 110 2.69 2.05 -9.79
C GLY A 110 3.02 3.30 -8.98
N CYS A 111 2.40 3.48 -7.82
CA CYS A 111 2.65 4.63 -6.95
C CYS A 111 4.12 4.67 -6.49
N ARG A 112 4.80 5.80 -6.68
CA ARG A 112 6.26 5.92 -6.43
C ARG A 112 6.68 5.67 -4.97
N PHE A 113 5.75 5.81 -4.03
CA PHE A 113 5.96 5.59 -2.61
C PHE A 113 5.49 4.21 -2.13
N CYS A 114 4.64 3.54 -2.91
CA CYS A 114 4.03 2.28 -2.51
C CYS A 114 5.01 1.12 -2.75
N ALA A 115 5.08 0.19 -1.80
CA ALA A 115 5.92 -1.00 -1.91
C ALA A 115 5.18 -2.23 -2.47
N VAL A 116 3.84 -2.15 -2.60
CA VAL A 116 2.99 -3.17 -3.20
C VAL A 116 3.40 -3.40 -4.67
N GLY A 117 3.40 -4.66 -5.10
CA GLY A 117 3.75 -5.03 -6.47
C GLY A 117 2.85 -4.37 -7.50
N THR A 118 3.39 -4.08 -8.69
CA THR A 118 2.62 -3.48 -9.78
C THR A 118 2.56 -4.40 -10.99
N VAL A 119 1.35 -4.72 -11.44
CA VAL A 119 1.09 -5.56 -12.62
C VAL A 119 -0.07 -4.97 -13.40
N LYS A 120 0.07 -4.83 -14.72
CA LYS A 120 -0.98 -4.27 -15.59
C LYS A 120 -2.21 -5.16 -15.73
N ALA A 121 -2.00 -6.47 -15.76
CA ALA A 121 -3.05 -7.47 -15.92
C ALA A 121 -2.95 -8.47 -14.76
N PRO A 122 -3.50 -8.12 -13.58
CA PRO A 122 -3.54 -9.02 -12.43
C PRO A 122 -4.43 -10.24 -12.71
N PRO A 123 -4.33 -11.30 -11.90
CA PRO A 123 -5.28 -12.42 -11.94
C PRO A 123 -6.73 -11.98 -11.76
N ALA A 124 -7.66 -12.86 -12.17
CA ALA A 124 -9.07 -12.67 -11.88
C ALA A 124 -9.31 -12.61 -10.36
N LEU A 125 -10.34 -11.87 -9.94
CA LEU A 125 -10.76 -11.87 -8.53
C LEU A 125 -11.16 -13.28 -8.11
N ASP A 126 -10.75 -13.66 -6.91
CA ASP A 126 -11.20 -14.90 -6.28
C ASP A 126 -12.58 -14.66 -5.68
N SER A 127 -13.59 -15.40 -6.15
CA SER A 127 -14.95 -15.32 -5.64
C SER A 127 -15.09 -15.77 -4.19
N ASN A 128 -14.14 -16.56 -3.67
CA ASN A 128 -14.15 -17.05 -2.30
C ASN A 128 -13.43 -16.10 -1.32
N GLU A 129 -12.71 -15.08 -1.81
CA GLU A 129 -11.97 -14.13 -0.96
C GLU A 129 -12.83 -13.50 0.16
N PRO A 130 -14.11 -13.12 -0.07
CA PRO A 130 -14.96 -12.60 1.01
C PRO A 130 -15.17 -13.58 2.17
N ASP A 131 -15.41 -14.86 1.85
CA ASP A 131 -15.69 -15.90 2.84
C ASP A 131 -14.42 -16.32 3.58
N GLU A 132 -13.30 -16.41 2.87
CA GLU A 132 -11.98 -16.73 3.44
C GLU A 132 -11.49 -15.59 4.36
N LEU A 133 -11.67 -14.33 3.93
CA LEU A 133 -11.37 -13.18 4.77
C LEU A 133 -12.22 -13.17 6.05
N ALA A 134 -13.52 -13.39 5.92
CA ALA A 134 -14.42 -13.44 7.08
C ALA A 134 -14.04 -14.57 8.05
N GLU A 135 -13.69 -15.75 7.52
CA GLU A 135 -13.24 -16.88 8.33
C GLU A 135 -11.95 -16.56 9.07
N ALA A 136 -10.99 -15.97 8.37
CA ALA A 136 -9.72 -15.61 8.96
C ALA A 136 -9.87 -14.57 10.07
N VAL A 137 -10.65 -13.52 9.84
CA VAL A 137 -10.92 -12.49 10.86
C VAL A 137 -11.54 -13.10 12.11
N ALA A 138 -12.52 -13.99 11.94
CA ALA A 138 -13.16 -14.69 13.05
C ALA A 138 -12.19 -15.60 13.82
N ARG A 139 -11.36 -16.37 13.11
CA ARG A 139 -10.37 -17.28 13.72
C ARG A 139 -9.25 -16.56 14.44
N MET A 140 -8.81 -15.43 13.89
CA MET A 140 -7.71 -14.65 14.45
C MET A 140 -8.09 -13.92 15.74
N GLY A 141 -9.39 -13.81 16.06
CA GLY A 141 -9.85 -13.15 17.29
C GLY A 141 -9.39 -11.70 17.38
N LEU A 142 -9.32 -11.01 16.23
CA LEU A 142 -8.88 -9.62 16.17
C LEU A 142 -9.85 -8.72 16.94
N SER A 143 -9.34 -7.71 17.62
CA SER A 143 -10.20 -6.67 18.20
C SER A 143 -10.55 -5.60 17.18
N HIS A 144 -9.71 -5.44 16.16
CA HIS A 144 -9.88 -4.44 15.12
C HIS A 144 -9.32 -4.94 13.79
N ALA A 145 -10.08 -4.79 12.71
CA ALA A 145 -9.68 -5.15 11.37
C ALA A 145 -9.81 -3.93 10.45
N VAL A 146 -8.76 -3.65 9.68
CA VAL A 146 -8.82 -2.66 8.60
C VAL A 146 -8.88 -3.41 7.29
N ILE A 147 -9.86 -3.09 6.43
CA ILE A 147 -9.95 -3.69 5.09
C ILE A 147 -9.63 -2.61 4.06
N THR A 148 -8.59 -2.84 3.25
CA THR A 148 -8.23 -2.02 2.09
C THR A 148 -8.35 -2.83 0.81
N VAL A 149 -8.39 -2.13 -0.32
CA VAL A 149 -8.48 -2.73 -1.66
C VAL A 149 -7.37 -2.19 -2.56
N VAL A 150 -6.76 -3.04 -3.40
CA VAL A 150 -5.83 -2.59 -4.45
C VAL A 150 -6.58 -1.97 -5.62
N ASN A 151 -5.93 -1.06 -6.38
CA ASN A 151 -6.53 -0.59 -7.62
C ASN A 151 -6.63 -1.71 -8.65
N ARG A 152 -7.84 -1.92 -9.16
CA ARG A 152 -8.18 -2.82 -10.25
C ARG A 152 -8.73 -2.04 -11.44
N ASP A 153 -7.89 -1.21 -12.05
CA ASP A 153 -8.26 -0.43 -13.25
C ASP A 153 -8.60 -1.33 -14.47
N ASP A 154 -8.38 -2.65 -14.37
CA ASP A 154 -8.81 -3.66 -15.34
C ASP A 154 -10.31 -4.04 -15.22
N LEU A 155 -10.97 -3.68 -14.11
CA LEU A 155 -12.39 -3.95 -13.85
C LEU A 155 -13.24 -2.69 -14.07
N SER A 156 -14.47 -2.86 -14.53
CA SER A 156 -15.39 -1.75 -14.85
C SER A 156 -15.91 -0.98 -13.64
N ASP A 157 -15.83 -1.56 -12.44
CA ASP A 157 -16.18 -0.92 -11.16
C ASP A 157 -14.96 -0.70 -10.26
N GLY A 158 -13.75 -0.91 -10.79
CA GLY A 158 -12.50 -0.82 -10.04
C GLY A 158 -12.37 -1.81 -8.88
N GLY A 159 -13.21 -2.85 -8.79
CA GLY A 159 -13.27 -3.80 -7.67
C GLY A 159 -14.22 -3.40 -6.53
N ALA A 160 -15.06 -2.38 -6.72
CA ALA A 160 -15.94 -1.85 -5.68
C ALA A 160 -16.95 -2.88 -5.14
N SER A 161 -17.55 -3.69 -6.04
CA SER A 161 -18.52 -4.71 -5.64
C SER A 161 -17.85 -5.80 -4.79
N HIS A 162 -16.66 -6.21 -5.20
CA HIS A 162 -15.86 -7.20 -4.48
C HIS A 162 -15.46 -6.71 -3.08
N TYR A 163 -14.98 -5.46 -3.00
CA TYR A 163 -14.65 -4.83 -1.73
C TYR A 163 -15.86 -4.78 -0.78
N ARG A 164 -17.04 -4.41 -1.28
CA ARG A 164 -18.29 -4.44 -0.51
C ARG A 164 -18.60 -5.84 0.01
N ASP A 165 -18.48 -6.86 -0.84
CA ASP A 165 -18.84 -8.23 -0.47
C ASP A 165 -17.91 -8.76 0.64
N CYS A 166 -16.60 -8.45 0.59
CA CYS A 166 -15.65 -8.70 1.67
C CYS A 166 -16.05 -8.02 2.99
N ILE A 167 -16.42 -6.73 2.94
CA ILE A 167 -16.83 -5.96 4.12
C ILE A 167 -18.07 -6.58 4.76
N LEU A 168 -19.07 -6.93 3.95
CA LEU A 168 -20.32 -7.51 4.43
C LEU A 168 -20.10 -8.89 5.04
N ALA A 169 -19.28 -9.73 4.42
CA ALA A 169 -18.96 -11.06 4.93
C ALA A 169 -18.29 -10.98 6.32
N VAL A 170 -17.30 -10.10 6.48
CA VAL A 170 -16.63 -9.87 7.78
C VAL A 170 -17.60 -9.30 8.81
N SER A 171 -18.38 -8.27 8.45
CA SER A 171 -19.34 -7.65 9.37
C SER A 171 -20.44 -8.61 9.84
N GLN A 172 -20.86 -9.56 9.01
CA GLN A 172 -21.87 -10.56 9.35
C GLN A 172 -21.30 -11.67 10.24
N ARG A 173 -20.07 -12.12 9.97
CA ARG A 173 -19.45 -13.23 10.71
C ARG A 173 -18.89 -12.79 12.07
N SER A 174 -18.36 -11.57 12.15
CA SER A 174 -17.67 -11.05 13.34
C SER A 174 -18.18 -9.65 13.71
N PRO A 175 -19.45 -9.51 14.15
CA PRO A 175 -20.07 -8.21 14.45
C PRO A 175 -19.41 -7.46 15.61
N GLU A 176 -18.66 -8.15 16.47
CA GLU A 176 -17.93 -7.57 17.60
C GLU A 176 -16.58 -6.93 17.21
N VAL A 177 -16.06 -7.22 16.01
CA VAL A 177 -14.78 -6.70 15.55
C VAL A 177 -14.94 -5.25 15.10
N GLY A 178 -14.10 -4.35 15.62
CA GLY A 178 -14.04 -2.99 15.12
C GLY A 178 -13.56 -2.98 13.66
N LEU A 179 -14.41 -2.52 12.74
CA LEU A 179 -14.13 -2.55 11.31
C LEU A 179 -13.83 -1.13 10.78
N GLU A 180 -12.65 -0.94 10.21
CA GLU A 180 -12.25 0.30 9.53
C GLU A 180 -12.01 0.04 8.03
N LEU A 181 -12.43 0.99 7.20
CA LEU A 181 -12.39 0.88 5.75
C LEU A 181 -11.41 1.90 5.16
N LEU A 182 -10.32 1.41 4.56
CA LEU A 182 -9.39 2.22 3.78
C LEU A 182 -9.67 2.00 2.30
N CYS A 183 -10.41 2.92 1.68
CA CYS A 183 -10.86 2.75 0.30
C CYS A 183 -9.88 3.37 -0.70
N SER A 184 -9.73 2.75 -1.88
CA SER A 184 -9.16 3.43 -3.04
C SER A 184 -10.14 4.47 -3.60
N ASP A 185 -9.70 5.24 -4.58
CA ASP A 185 -10.53 6.17 -5.35
C ASP A 185 -11.71 5.52 -6.10
N LEU A 186 -11.69 4.19 -6.33
CA LEU A 186 -12.73 3.33 -6.92
C LEU A 186 -13.56 3.96 -8.06
N GLU A 187 -13.53 3.36 -9.25
CA GLU A 187 -14.37 3.85 -10.36
C GLU A 187 -15.84 3.49 -10.13
N VAL A 188 -16.62 4.45 -9.61
CA VAL A 188 -18.06 4.30 -9.44
C VAL A 188 -18.77 4.66 -10.74
N THR A 189 -18.84 3.70 -11.66
CA THR A 189 -19.72 3.83 -12.83
C THR A 189 -21.18 3.66 -12.36
N SER A 190 -21.80 4.76 -11.91
CA SER A 190 -23.24 4.94 -11.68
C SER A 190 -24.05 3.70 -11.25
N MET A 191 -24.46 3.65 -9.98
CA MET A 191 -25.47 2.76 -9.37
C MET A 191 -24.99 1.38 -8.86
N HIS A 192 -24.30 1.33 -7.71
CA HIS A 192 -24.41 0.12 -6.88
C HIS A 192 -24.21 0.32 -5.37
N TRP A 193 -23.56 1.41 -4.93
CA TRP A 193 -23.52 1.82 -3.51
C TRP A 193 -24.79 2.59 -3.13
N ARG A 194 -25.97 1.94 -3.21
CA ARG A 194 -27.15 2.44 -2.50
C ARG A 194 -27.03 1.94 -1.06
N HIS A 195 -26.94 2.87 -0.12
CA HIS A 195 -27.11 2.61 1.31
C HIS A 195 -28.30 1.66 1.49
N SER A 196 -28.04 0.40 1.85
CA SER A 196 -29.03 -0.39 2.55
C SER A 196 -29.23 0.34 3.87
N SER A 197 -30.35 1.02 3.99
CA SER A 197 -30.82 1.68 5.20
C SER A 197 -31.16 0.61 6.24
N THR A 198 -30.14 -0.11 6.72
CA THR A 198 -30.25 -0.97 7.88
C THR A 198 -29.83 -0.12 9.06
N THR A 199 -30.84 0.43 9.72
CA THR A 199 -30.76 1.05 11.05
C THR A 199 -29.87 0.20 11.95
N CYS A 200 -28.81 0.82 12.46
CA CYS A 200 -28.00 0.31 13.56
C CYS A 200 -28.93 0.09 14.78
N PRO A 201 -28.87 -1.07 15.48
CA PRO A 201 -29.62 -1.29 16.71
C PRO A 201 -29.17 -0.38 17.86
#